data_AF-A0AAQ0J7R2-F1
#
_entry.id   AF-A0AAQ0J7R2-F1
#
_cell.length_a   1.000
_cell.length_b   1.000
_cell.length_c   1.000
_cell.angle_alpha   90.00
_cell.angle_beta   90.00
_cell.angle_gamma   90.00
#
_symmetry.space_group_name_H-M   'P 1'
#
loop_
_entity.id
_entity.type
_entity.pdbx_description
1 polymer ?
#
loop_
_entity_poly.entity_id
_entity_poly.type
_entity_poly.pdbx_seq_one_letter_code
_entity_poly.pdbx_strand_id
1 'polypeptide(L)'
;MTALNEHAELRQLSEKATQGEWWSDVVETEGEYGEGEDRASGYHSYAVYVGSESLLDMTNSTAACIHEEWDHDYHMAWDETAKRNAEFIAAANPATVLALLDDLESAENRMAELEARTVTVKLPADYRNSDGSINDDMFNTCAVVGAFRDALAAADIGVKGE
;
A
#
# COMPACT_ATOMS: atom_id res chain seq x y z
N MET A 1 -1.74 -18.93 8.20
CA MET A 1 -2.02 -17.62 8.82
C MET A 1 -3.13 -16.96 8.01
N THR A 2 -3.90 -16.06 8.59
CA THR A 2 -4.90 -15.25 7.88
C THR A 2 -4.23 -13.99 7.32
N ALA A 3 -4.69 -13.42 6.20
CA ALA A 3 -4.10 -12.22 5.58
C ALA A 3 -3.92 -11.03 6.57
N LEU A 4 -4.85 -10.86 7.52
CA LEU A 4 -4.74 -9.86 8.59
C LEU A 4 -3.52 -10.04 9.50
N ASN A 5 -3.07 -11.28 9.73
CA ASN A 5 -1.87 -11.54 10.53
C ASN A 5 -0.59 -11.23 9.73
N GLU A 6 -0.62 -11.44 8.41
CA GLU A 6 0.50 -11.16 7.51
C GLU A 6 0.75 -9.64 7.40
N HIS A 7 -0.32 -8.82 7.39
CA HIS A 7 -0.19 -7.36 7.37
C HIS A 7 0.40 -6.78 8.65
N ALA A 8 0.04 -7.34 9.81
CA ALA A 8 0.57 -6.90 11.10
C ALA A 8 2.07 -7.25 11.24
N GLU A 9 2.46 -8.44 10.78
CA GLU A 9 3.86 -8.88 10.76
C GLU A 9 4.69 -8.05 9.79
N LEU A 10 4.21 -7.84 8.56
CA LEU A 10 4.90 -6.99 7.58
C LEU A 10 5.09 -5.56 8.10
N ARG A 11 4.07 -5.00 8.77
CA ARG A 11 4.19 -3.68 9.42
C ARG A 11 5.30 -3.67 10.45
N GLN A 12 5.34 -4.64 11.36
CA GLN A 12 6.38 -4.70 12.38
C GLN A 12 7.79 -4.85 11.78
N LEU A 13 7.93 -5.66 10.72
CA LEU A 13 9.20 -5.81 10.02
C LEU A 13 9.62 -4.53 9.30
N SER A 14 8.66 -3.83 8.68
CA SER A 14 8.89 -2.54 8.01
C SER A 14 9.37 -1.47 8.98
N GLU A 15 8.87 -1.44 10.22
CA GLU A 15 9.31 -0.50 11.27
C GLU A 15 10.72 -0.80 11.80
N LYS A 16 11.17 -2.06 11.72
CA LYS A 16 12.51 -2.49 12.14
C LYS A 16 13.56 -2.39 11.04
N ALA A 17 13.13 -2.46 9.78
CA ALA A 17 13.99 -2.30 8.62
C ALA A 17 14.60 -0.89 8.57
N THR A 18 15.67 -0.72 7.79
CA THR A 18 16.30 0.60 7.62
C THR A 18 15.31 1.57 6.99
N GLN A 19 15.04 2.68 7.67
CA GLN A 19 14.07 3.67 7.20
C GLN A 19 14.66 4.58 6.12
N GLY A 20 13.80 5.05 5.21
CA GLY A 20 14.17 5.95 4.12
C GLY A 20 13.75 5.39 2.76
N GLU A 21 13.93 6.19 1.71
CA GLU A 21 13.70 5.72 0.35
C GLU A 21 14.84 4.80 -0.08
N TRP A 22 14.47 3.59 -0.51
CA TRP A 22 15.42 2.61 -1.02
C TRP A 22 15.42 2.69 -2.54
N TRP A 23 16.62 2.73 -3.13
CA TRP A 23 16.79 2.78 -4.58
C TRP A 23 17.87 1.78 -5.00
N SER A 24 17.81 1.31 -6.25
CA SER A 24 18.79 0.36 -6.78
C SER A 24 19.71 1.01 -7.81
N ASP A 25 20.97 0.60 -7.83
CA ASP A 25 21.92 0.98 -8.89
C ASP A 25 22.73 -0.22 -9.38
N VAL A 26 23.42 0.00 -10.51
CA VAL A 26 24.45 -0.89 -11.03
C VAL A 26 25.77 -0.57 -10.34
N VAL A 27 26.45 -1.61 -9.83
CA VAL A 27 27.77 -1.49 -9.21
C VAL A 27 28.79 -2.17 -10.10
N GLU A 28 29.88 -1.47 -10.40
CA GLU A 28 31.05 -2.08 -11.02
C GLU A 28 31.76 -2.96 -9.98
N THR A 29 31.84 -4.25 -10.25
CA THR A 29 32.38 -5.24 -9.32
C THR A 29 33.65 -5.86 -9.90
N GLU A 30 34.70 -5.90 -9.08
CA GLU A 30 35.92 -6.60 -9.46
C GLU A 30 35.71 -8.13 -9.42
N GLY A 31 36.24 -8.81 -10.43
CA GLY A 31 36.13 -10.25 -10.59
C GLY A 31 36.48 -10.63 -12.02
N GLU A 32 36.80 -11.91 -12.24
CA GLU A 32 37.13 -12.40 -13.58
C GLU A 32 36.19 -13.54 -13.99
N TYR A 33 35.73 -13.51 -15.23
CA TYR A 33 34.79 -14.50 -15.78
C TYR A 33 35.20 -14.91 -17.20
N GLY A 34 34.74 -16.09 -17.62
CA GLY A 34 35.21 -16.75 -18.83
C GLY A 34 36.40 -17.68 -18.58
N GLU A 35 36.78 -18.44 -19.61
CA GLU A 35 37.84 -19.45 -19.54
C GLU A 35 38.92 -19.19 -20.61
N GLY A 36 40.17 -19.58 -20.33
CA GLY A 36 41.26 -19.50 -21.31
C GLY A 36 41.74 -18.08 -21.60
N GLU A 37 42.09 -17.82 -22.86
CA GLU A 37 42.62 -16.52 -23.33
C GLU A 37 41.54 -15.42 -23.45
N ASP A 38 40.25 -15.79 -23.41
CA ASP A 38 39.10 -14.87 -23.52
C ASP A 38 38.56 -14.41 -22.15
N ARG A 39 39.37 -14.52 -21.09
CA ARG A 39 38.97 -14.15 -19.73
C ARG A 39 38.79 -12.63 -19.62
N ALA A 40 37.62 -12.21 -19.15
CA ALA A 40 37.24 -10.81 -18.98
C ALA A 40 37.26 -10.42 -17.50
N SER A 41 37.63 -9.17 -17.24
CA SER A 41 37.69 -8.58 -15.90
C SER A 41 36.56 -7.58 -15.69
N GLY A 42 35.98 -7.58 -14.50
CA GLY A 42 34.94 -6.68 -14.07
C GLY A 42 33.56 -7.10 -14.58
N TYR A 43 32.55 -7.05 -13.72
CA TYR A 43 31.16 -7.27 -14.12
C TYR A 43 30.24 -6.31 -13.38
N HIS A 44 29.07 -6.07 -13.97
CA HIS A 44 28.01 -5.30 -13.33
C HIS A 44 27.26 -6.18 -12.34
N SER A 45 27.18 -5.74 -11.09
CA SER A 45 26.25 -6.25 -10.09
C SER A 45 25.20 -5.19 -9.75
N TYR A 46 24.30 -5.51 -8.82
CA TYR A 46 23.23 -4.62 -8.41
C TYR A 46 23.25 -4.46 -6.90
N ALA A 47 23.01 -3.24 -6.45
CA ALA A 47 22.90 -2.92 -5.04
C ALA A 47 21.64 -2.10 -4.76
N VAL A 48 21.14 -2.22 -3.54
CA VAL A 48 20.09 -1.39 -2.96
C VAL A 48 20.75 -0.43 -1.97
N TYR A 49 20.35 0.84 -2.03
CA TYR A 49 20.90 1.93 -1.25
C TYR A 49 19.83 2.64 -0.44
N VAL A 50 20.25 3.26 0.66
CA VAL A 50 19.50 4.30 1.37
C VAL A 50 20.40 5.51 1.56
N GLY A 51 19.99 6.67 1.05
CA GLY A 51 20.89 7.82 0.98
C GLY A 51 22.18 7.47 0.22
N SER A 52 23.33 7.53 0.91
CA SER A 52 24.66 7.18 0.37
C SER A 52 25.19 5.81 0.85
N GLU A 53 24.42 5.06 1.64
CA GLU A 53 24.83 3.76 2.21
C GLU A 53 24.26 2.60 1.39
N SER A 54 25.08 1.58 1.11
CA SER A 54 24.58 0.33 0.53
C SER A 54 23.88 -0.48 1.62
N LEU A 55 22.60 -0.78 1.40
CA LEU A 55 21.81 -1.67 2.25
C LEU A 55 22.12 -3.13 1.96
N LEU A 56 22.13 -3.46 0.66
CA LEU A 56 22.36 -4.80 0.15
C LEU A 56 23.14 -4.65 -1.15
N ASP A 57 24.28 -5.28 -1.24
CA ASP A 57 24.93 -5.58 -2.50
C ASP A 57 25.35 -7.06 -2.47
N MET A 58 26.02 -7.52 -3.52
CA MET A 58 26.52 -8.90 -3.58
C MET A 58 27.94 -9.04 -3.00
N THR A 59 28.52 -8.00 -2.39
CA THR A 59 29.97 -7.95 -2.06
C THR A 59 30.35 -7.28 -0.72
N ASN A 60 29.63 -6.27 -0.22
CA ASN A 60 29.60 -5.73 1.15
C ASN A 60 28.49 -4.65 1.38
N SER A 61 27.85 -4.68 2.56
CA SER A 61 26.97 -3.60 3.04
C SER A 61 27.77 -2.58 3.87
N THR A 62 27.53 -1.28 3.67
CA THR A 62 28.13 -0.21 4.51
C THR A 62 27.32 0.10 5.76
N ALA A 63 26.11 -0.45 5.88
CA ALA A 63 25.20 -0.22 7.02
C ALA A 63 25.31 -1.34 8.09
N ALA A 64 26.24 -2.28 7.93
CA ALA A 64 26.35 -3.47 8.75
C ALA A 64 26.64 -3.16 10.22
N CYS A 65 25.89 -3.80 11.12
CA CYS A 65 26.16 -3.80 12.56
C CYS A 65 26.54 -5.20 13.00
N ILE A 66 27.83 -5.44 13.24
CA ILE A 66 28.35 -6.77 13.54
C ILE A 66 28.29 -7.04 15.04
N HIS A 67 27.58 -8.09 15.42
CA HIS A 67 27.55 -8.64 16.77
C HIS A 67 28.35 -9.94 16.81
N GLU A 68 29.15 -10.12 17.86
CA GLU A 68 29.92 -11.34 18.11
C GLU A 68 29.43 -12.01 19.41
N GLU A 69 29.14 -13.30 19.35
CA GLU A 69 28.74 -14.10 20.51
C GLU A 69 29.49 -15.44 20.52
N TRP A 70 29.80 -15.92 21.73
CA TRP A 70 30.35 -17.25 21.93
C TRP A 70 29.27 -18.17 22.46
N ASP A 71 28.82 -19.13 21.65
CA ASP A 71 27.72 -20.04 21.98
C ASP A 71 28.18 -21.40 22.53
N HIS A 72 29.42 -21.46 23.04
CA HIS A 72 30.07 -22.64 23.64
C HIS A 72 30.59 -23.69 22.65
N ASP A 73 30.13 -23.70 21.39
CA ASP A 73 30.58 -24.63 20.34
C ASP A 73 31.24 -23.93 19.13
N TYR A 74 30.93 -22.66 18.85
CA TYR A 74 31.60 -21.85 17.83
C TYR A 74 31.53 -20.34 18.16
N HIS A 75 32.42 -19.53 17.56
CA HIS A 75 32.34 -18.06 17.62
C HIS A 75 31.49 -17.56 16.45
N MET A 76 30.29 -17.05 16.71
CA MET A 76 29.39 -16.54 15.68
C MET A 76 29.48 -15.01 15.60
N ALA A 77 29.60 -14.48 14.38
CA ALA A 77 29.46 -13.06 14.08
C ALA A 77 28.29 -12.87 13.10
N TRP A 78 27.39 -11.92 13.35
CA TRP A 78 26.23 -11.66 12.49
C TRP A 78 25.94 -10.16 12.33
N ASP A 79 25.41 -9.80 11.16
CA ASP A 79 24.99 -8.43 10.84
C ASP A 79 23.52 -8.22 11.19
N GLU A 80 23.27 -7.39 12.20
CA GLU A 80 21.92 -7.08 12.66
C GLU A 80 21.11 -6.24 11.67
N THR A 81 21.76 -5.34 10.95
CA THR A 81 21.11 -4.51 9.92
C THR A 81 20.67 -5.36 8.74
N ALA A 82 21.59 -6.19 8.21
CA ALA A 82 21.27 -7.08 7.09
C ALA A 82 20.16 -8.08 7.45
N LYS A 83 20.16 -8.61 8.68
CA LYS A 83 19.08 -9.51 9.15
C LYS A 83 17.71 -8.84 9.08
N ARG A 84 17.55 -7.64 9.67
CA ARG A 84 16.26 -6.93 9.72
C ARG A 84 15.75 -6.61 8.30
N ASN A 85 16.64 -6.17 7.41
CA ASN A 85 16.28 -5.87 6.03
C ASN A 85 15.94 -7.14 5.22
N ALA A 86 16.66 -8.23 5.44
CA ALA A 86 16.36 -9.52 4.79
C ALA A 86 15.01 -10.09 5.27
N GLU A 87 14.71 -10.02 6.56
CA GLU A 87 13.40 -10.41 7.11
C GLU A 87 12.27 -9.58 6.48
N PHE A 88 12.45 -8.26 6.36
CA PHE A 88 11.48 -7.39 5.70
C PHE A 88 11.29 -7.75 4.21
N ILE A 89 12.36 -7.94 3.44
CA ILE A 89 12.26 -8.31 2.01
C ILE A 89 11.58 -9.67 1.82
N ALA A 90 11.89 -10.64 2.67
CA ALA A 90 11.26 -11.96 2.63
C ALA A 90 9.76 -11.88 2.94
N ALA A 91 9.35 -11.03 3.89
CA ALA A 91 7.95 -10.79 4.20
C ALA A 91 7.25 -9.99 3.08
N ALA A 92 7.91 -8.98 2.52
CA ALA A 92 7.48 -8.17 1.37
C ALA A 92 7.67 -8.89 0.02
N ASN A 93 7.53 -10.22 0.01
CA ASN A 93 7.66 -10.99 -1.21
C ASN A 93 6.57 -10.61 -2.24
N PRO A 94 6.74 -10.97 -3.53
CA PRO A 94 5.79 -10.60 -4.57
C PRO A 94 4.34 -11.00 -4.28
N ALA A 95 4.09 -12.15 -3.64
CA ALA A 95 2.72 -12.57 -3.32
C ALA A 95 2.08 -11.67 -2.25
N THR A 96 2.83 -11.31 -1.20
CA THR A 96 2.37 -10.37 -0.18
C THR A 96 2.09 -8.99 -0.79
N VAL A 97 2.98 -8.49 -1.64
CA VAL A 97 2.80 -7.17 -2.28
C VAL A 97 1.58 -7.17 -3.21
N LEU A 98 1.36 -8.23 -3.99
CA LEU A 98 0.18 -8.34 -4.84
C LEU A 98 -1.11 -8.39 -4.03
N ALA A 99 -1.16 -9.16 -2.93
CA ALA A 99 -2.33 -9.22 -2.06
C ALA A 99 -2.67 -7.84 -1.47
N LEU A 100 -1.67 -7.06 -1.07
CA LEU A 100 -1.87 -5.69 -0.58
C LEU A 100 -2.41 -4.74 -1.67
N LEU A 101 -1.97 -4.90 -2.92
CA LEU A 101 -2.48 -4.12 -4.05
C LEU A 101 -3.93 -4.50 -4.38
N ASP A 102 -4.25 -5.79 -4.38
CA ASP A 102 -5.62 -6.29 -4.59
C ASP A 102 -6.58 -5.79 -3.50
N ASP A 103 -6.15 -5.81 -2.23
CA ASP A 103 -6.94 -5.30 -1.10
C ASP A 103 -7.15 -3.78 -1.20
N LEU A 104 -6.14 -3.04 -1.65
CA LEU A 104 -6.24 -1.58 -1.87
C LEU A 104 -7.21 -1.27 -3.02
N GLU A 105 -7.06 -1.93 -4.16
CA GLU A 105 -7.96 -1.75 -5.31
C GLU A 105 -9.41 -2.12 -4.95
N SER A 106 -9.61 -3.19 -4.18
CA SER A 106 -10.93 -3.58 -3.66
C SER A 106 -11.54 -2.51 -2.75
N ALA A 107 -10.73 -1.92 -1.86
CA ALA A 107 -11.17 -0.84 -0.98
C ALA A 107 -11.53 0.43 -1.78
N GLU A 108 -10.71 0.81 -2.75
CA GLU A 108 -10.97 1.95 -3.65
C GLU A 108 -12.26 1.74 -4.46
N ASN A 109 -12.45 0.55 -5.02
CA ASN A 109 -13.69 0.19 -5.72
C ASN A 109 -14.92 0.27 -4.81
N ARG A 110 -14.80 -0.19 -3.56
CA ARG A 110 -15.89 -0.10 -2.58
C ARG A 110 -16.20 1.35 -2.21
N MET A 111 -15.19 2.21 -2.08
CA MET A 111 -15.38 3.64 -1.87
C MET A 111 -16.11 4.27 -3.06
N ALA A 112 -15.66 4.00 -4.28
CA ALA A 112 -16.30 4.51 -5.50
C ALA A 112 -17.77 4.04 -5.62
N GLU A 113 -18.08 2.79 -5.27
CA GLU A 113 -19.46 2.28 -5.25
C GLU A 113 -20.33 3.03 -4.22
N LEU A 114 -19.78 3.29 -3.03
CA LEU A 114 -20.48 4.03 -1.97
C LEU A 114 -20.71 5.49 -2.35
N GLU A 115 -19.74 6.15 -2.98
CA GLU A 115 -19.84 7.52 -3.49
C GLU A 115 -20.82 7.63 -4.67
N ALA A 116 -20.92 6.59 -5.51
CA ALA A 116 -21.86 6.54 -6.62
C ALA A 116 -23.30 6.21 -6.19
N ARG A 117 -23.54 5.98 -4.89
CA ARG A 117 -24.85 5.54 -4.39
C ARG A 117 -25.91 6.62 -4.61
N THR A 118 -26.96 6.25 -5.33
CA THR A 118 -28.13 7.12 -5.51
C THR A 118 -29.41 6.47 -5.00
N VAL A 119 -30.31 7.28 -4.45
CA VAL A 119 -31.66 6.88 -4.06
C VAL A 119 -32.67 7.65 -4.89
N THR A 120 -33.61 6.91 -5.49
CA THR A 120 -34.77 7.49 -6.17
C THR A 120 -35.95 7.56 -5.23
N VAL A 121 -36.55 8.74 -5.10
CA VAL A 121 -37.73 8.96 -4.25
C VAL A 121 -38.93 9.19 -5.16
N LYS A 122 -39.93 8.31 -5.06
CA LYS A 122 -41.21 8.47 -5.76
C LYS A 122 -42.09 9.44 -4.99
N LEU A 123 -42.44 10.55 -5.62
CA LEU A 123 -43.31 11.56 -5.01
C LEU A 123 -44.79 11.33 -5.39
N PRO A 124 -45.74 11.66 -4.50
CA PRO A 124 -47.16 11.56 -4.80
C PRO A 124 -47.56 12.59 -5.87
N ALA A 125 -48.25 12.13 -6.92
CA ALA A 125 -48.64 12.96 -8.06
C ALA A 125 -49.75 14.00 -7.75
N ASP A 126 -50.54 13.81 -6.70
CA ASP A 126 -51.62 14.73 -6.29
C ASP A 126 -51.35 15.29 -4.88
N TYR A 127 -50.16 15.87 -4.70
CA TYR A 127 -49.87 16.69 -3.52
C TYR A 127 -50.32 18.13 -3.79
N ARG A 128 -51.19 18.67 -2.94
CA ARG A 128 -51.77 20.00 -3.14
C ARG A 128 -51.22 21.04 -2.19
N ASN A 129 -51.00 22.25 -2.72
CA ASN A 129 -50.67 23.43 -1.94
C ASN A 129 -51.90 23.93 -1.16
N SER A 130 -51.69 24.88 -0.24
CA SER A 130 -52.76 25.49 0.54
C SER A 130 -53.82 26.23 -0.31
N ASP A 131 -53.46 26.64 -1.53
CA ASP A 131 -54.36 27.24 -2.51
C ASP A 131 -55.13 26.21 -3.37
N GLY A 132 -54.89 24.91 -3.16
CA GLY A 132 -55.54 23.81 -3.88
C GLY A 132 -54.90 23.41 -5.21
N SER A 133 -53.87 24.13 -5.67
CA SER A 133 -53.07 23.75 -6.85
C SER A 133 -52.24 22.50 -6.60
N ILE A 134 -51.95 21.71 -7.65
CA ILE A 134 -51.00 20.59 -7.57
C ILE A 134 -49.59 21.16 -7.44
N ASN A 135 -48.78 20.56 -6.57
CA ASN A 135 -47.38 20.90 -6.41
C ASN A 135 -46.52 20.06 -7.36
N ASP A 136 -46.31 20.59 -8.57
CA ASP A 136 -45.53 19.94 -9.62
C ASP A 136 -44.02 19.88 -9.30
N ASP A 137 -43.53 20.66 -8.32
CA ASP A 137 -42.12 20.72 -7.91
C ASP A 137 -41.96 20.39 -6.41
N MET A 138 -42.67 19.35 -5.96
CA MET A 138 -42.64 18.94 -4.55
C MET A 138 -41.22 18.59 -4.09
N PHE A 139 -40.35 18.13 -5.01
CA PHE A 139 -38.96 17.78 -4.72
C PHE A 139 -38.13 18.96 -4.20
N ASN A 140 -38.37 20.17 -4.71
CA ASN A 140 -37.64 21.37 -4.29
C ASN A 140 -38.42 22.28 -3.34
N THR A 141 -39.75 22.20 -3.33
CA THR A 141 -40.60 23.15 -2.58
C THR A 141 -41.13 22.60 -1.25
N CYS A 142 -41.20 21.28 -1.06
CA CYS A 142 -41.67 20.69 0.20
C CYS A 142 -40.55 20.67 1.25
N ALA A 143 -40.75 21.32 2.39
CA ALA A 143 -39.76 21.39 3.47
C ALA A 143 -39.34 19.99 4.00
N VAL A 144 -40.27 19.03 4.06
CA VAL A 144 -39.98 17.66 4.48
C VAL A 144 -39.10 16.95 3.45
N VAL A 145 -39.41 17.08 2.16
CA VAL A 145 -38.61 16.47 1.08
C VAL A 145 -37.23 17.11 0.99
N GLY A 146 -37.14 18.43 1.15
CA GLY A 146 -35.88 19.15 1.25
C GLY A 146 -35.01 18.65 2.41
N ALA A 147 -35.59 18.48 3.60
CA ALA A 147 -34.87 17.93 4.76
C ALA A 147 -34.32 16.52 4.51
N PHE A 148 -35.07 15.65 3.82
CA PHE A 148 -34.58 14.32 3.44
C PHE A 148 -33.48 14.39 2.39
N ARG A 149 -33.60 15.24 1.37
CA ARG A 149 -32.55 15.44 0.36
C ARG A 149 -31.26 15.92 1.01
N ASP A 150 -31.35 16.92 1.89
CA ASP A 150 -30.19 17.50 2.55
C ASP A 150 -29.52 16.48 3.50
N ALA A 151 -30.32 15.66 4.20
CA ALA A 151 -29.80 14.57 5.04
C ALA A 151 -29.12 13.45 4.22
N LEU A 152 -29.65 13.12 3.04
CA LEU A 152 -29.07 12.13 2.13
C LEU A 152 -27.80 12.67 1.47
N ALA A 153 -27.78 13.94 1.06
CA ALA A 153 -26.60 14.61 0.55
C ALA A 153 -25.49 14.71 1.60
N ALA A 154 -25.84 14.97 2.86
CA ALA A 154 -24.89 14.93 3.98
C ALA A 154 -24.33 13.52 4.28
N ALA A 155 -24.95 12.48 3.72
CA ALA A 155 -24.47 11.10 3.76
C ALA A 155 -23.80 10.66 2.45
N ASP A 156 -23.45 11.62 1.58
CA ASP A 156 -22.87 11.43 0.24
C ASP A 156 -23.73 10.53 -0.66
N ILE A 157 -25.06 10.61 -0.52
CA ILE A 157 -26.02 9.88 -1.34
C ILE A 157 -26.65 10.85 -2.34
N GLY A 158 -26.53 10.55 -3.63
CA GLY A 158 -27.24 11.29 -4.66
C GLY A 158 -28.75 11.03 -4.59
N VAL A 159 -29.58 12.08 -4.72
CA VAL A 159 -31.04 11.94 -4.66
C VAL A 159 -31.65 12.36 -5.99
N LYS A 160 -32.51 11.50 -6.56
CA LYS A 160 -33.27 11.77 -7.79
C LYS A 160 -34.77 11.74 -7.49
N GLY A 161 -35.50 12.75 -7.94
CA GLY A 161 -36.96 12.75 -7.93
C GLY A 161 -37.52 12.07 -9.19
N GLU A 162 -38.50 11.19 -9.02
CA GLU A 162 -39.33 10.60 -10.10
C GLU A 162 -40.81 10.75 -9.78
#